data_AF-F8AKN0-F1
#
_entry.id   AF-F8AKN0-F1
#
_cell.length_a   1.000
_cell.length_b   1.000
_cell.length_c   1.000
_cell.angle_alpha   90.00
_cell.angle_beta   90.00
_cell.angle_gamma   90.00
#
_symmetry.space_group_name_H-M   'P 1'
#
loop_
_entity.id
_entity.type
_entity.pdbx_description
1 polymer ?
#
loop_
_entity_poly.entity_id
_entity_poly.type
_entity_poly.pdbx_seq_one_letter_code
_entity_poly.pdbx_strand_id
1 'polypeptide(L)'
;MKYDAKEKRAVIYGKLFRNDVQMIIERGQSKAEDGKYYPDDSKEGRITLFLDSVHSYKKKDGSMGYIVNIPISILKEFYDAMVVNESFKEFFDCLYTNGKIWELKSMLKRGASESTIRCYAKDLGLSDDVVDKVLSGGE
;
A
#
# COMPACT_ATOMS: atom_id res chain seq x y z
N MET A 1 1.50 -16.32 8.69
CA MET A 1 0.92 -14.97 8.86
C MET A 1 0.25 -14.88 10.22
N LYS A 2 0.39 -13.74 10.90
CA LYS A 2 -0.48 -13.33 12.01
C LYS A 2 -1.32 -12.16 11.52
N TYR A 3 -2.65 -12.29 11.54
CA TYR A 3 -3.57 -11.22 11.19
C TYR A 3 -4.41 -10.88 12.40
N ASP A 4 -4.36 -9.62 12.82
CA ASP A 4 -5.24 -9.08 13.85
C ASP A 4 -6.33 -8.25 13.17
N ALA A 5 -7.55 -8.78 13.14
CA ALA A 5 -8.70 -8.12 12.52
C ALA A 5 -9.15 -6.86 13.27
N LYS A 6 -8.91 -6.77 14.59
CA LYS A 6 -9.26 -5.58 15.40
C LYS A 6 -8.27 -4.46 15.15
N GLU A 7 -6.98 -4.80 15.13
CA GLU A 7 -5.92 -3.84 14.82
C GLU A 7 -5.82 -3.55 13.31
N LYS A 8 -6.48 -4.37 12.47
CA LYS A 8 -6.35 -4.39 11.00
C LYS A 8 -4.88 -4.32 10.61
N ARG A 9 -4.15 -5.31 11.13
CA ARG A 9 -2.70 -5.43 10.99
C ARG A 9 -2.36 -6.85 10.60
N ALA A 10 -1.65 -7.01 9.49
CA ALA A 10 -1.15 -8.29 9.06
C ALA A 10 0.37 -8.32 9.14
N VAL A 11 0.90 -9.42 9.66
CA VAL A 11 2.33 -9.70 9.69
C VAL A 11 2.60 -11.02 9.00
N ILE A 12 3.42 -10.96 7.96
CA ILE A 12 3.91 -12.10 7.21
C ILE A 12 5.40 -12.24 7.51
N TYR A 13 5.80 -13.43 7.94
CA TYR A 13 7.19 -13.71 8.28
C TYR A 13 7.76 -14.62 7.20
N GLY A 14 8.86 -14.24 6.57
CA GLY A 14 9.55 -15.10 5.61
C GLY A 14 10.07 -16.35 6.31
N LYS A 15 9.34 -17.46 6.21
CA LYS A 15 9.66 -18.69 6.96
C LYS A 15 11.02 -19.26 6.59
N LEU A 16 11.41 -19.12 5.32
CA LEU A 16 12.71 -19.55 4.80
C LEU A 16 13.88 -18.74 5.37
N PHE A 17 13.60 -17.55 5.93
CA PHE A 17 14.60 -16.64 6.49
C PHE A 17 14.58 -16.62 8.01
N ARG A 18 14.08 -17.68 8.68
CA ARG A 18 14.03 -17.77 10.15
C ARG A 18 13.35 -16.57 10.84
N ASN A 19 12.46 -15.86 10.12
CA ASN A 19 11.80 -14.61 10.53
C ASN A 19 12.68 -13.33 10.49
N ASP A 20 13.89 -13.38 9.94
CA ASP A 20 14.74 -12.19 9.72
C ASP A 20 14.17 -11.27 8.63
N VAL A 21 13.30 -11.81 7.77
CA VAL A 21 12.54 -11.07 6.76
C VAL A 21 11.08 -11.02 7.19
N GLN A 22 10.50 -9.83 7.26
CA GLN A 22 9.13 -9.61 7.70
C GLN A 22 8.44 -8.55 6.83
N MET A 23 7.18 -8.80 6.49
CA MET A 23 6.29 -7.83 5.86
C MET A 23 5.16 -7.51 6.84
N ILE A 24 4.99 -6.23 7.13
CA ILE A 24 3.90 -5.70 7.95
C ILE A 24 3.00 -4.87 7.05
N ILE A 25 1.70 -5.16 7.08
CA ILE A 25 0.67 -4.43 6.35
C ILE A 25 -0.29 -3.83 7.38
N GLU A 26 -0.42 -2.52 7.35
CA GLU A 26 -1.15 -1.72 8.33
C GLU A 26 -2.05 -0.71 7.62
N ARG A 27 -3.08 -0.25 8.35
CA ARG A 27 -3.92 0.86 7.94
C ARG A 27 -3.10 2.12 7.66
N GLY A 28 -3.68 2.99 6.84
CA GLY A 28 -3.23 4.37 6.77
C GLY A 28 -3.39 5.07 8.12
N GLN A 29 -2.79 6.26 8.24
CA GLN A 29 -2.85 7.04 9.46
C GLN A 29 -3.22 8.49 9.15
N SER A 30 -4.06 9.07 10.00
CA SER A 30 -4.38 10.50 9.98
C SER A 30 -3.79 11.19 11.21
N LYS A 31 -3.23 12.37 10.98
CA LYS A 31 -2.70 13.22 12.05
C LYS A 31 -3.86 13.96 12.71
N ALA A 32 -4.07 13.75 13.99
CA ALA A 32 -5.06 14.48 14.77
C ALA A 32 -4.53 15.85 15.22
N GLU A 33 -5.41 16.68 15.78
CA GLU A 33 -5.10 18.01 16.28
C GLU A 33 -4.06 17.99 17.41
N ASP A 34 -3.97 16.90 18.17
CA ASP A 34 -2.95 16.67 19.21
C ASP A 34 -1.56 16.33 18.63
N GLY A 35 -1.43 16.27 17.30
CA GLY A 35 -0.22 15.94 16.58
C GLY A 35 0.09 14.44 16.51
N LYS A 36 -0.73 13.58 17.12
CA LYS A 36 -0.56 12.12 17.07
C LYS A 36 -1.21 11.53 15.83
N TYR A 37 -0.74 10.35 15.45
CA TYR A 37 -1.24 9.60 14.30
C TYR A 37 -2.14 8.46 14.75
N TYR A 38 -3.37 8.43 14.21
CA TYR A 38 -4.36 7.41 14.51
C TYR A 38 -4.69 6.61 13.24
N PRO A 39 -4.99 5.30 13.35
CA PRO A 39 -5.38 4.49 12.19
C PRO A 39 -6.62 5.06 11.49
N ASP A 40 -6.56 5.13 10.16
CA ASP A 40 -7.62 5.68 9.31
C ASP A 40 -7.84 4.77 8.09
N ASP A 41 -9.05 4.21 8.00
CA ASP A 41 -9.48 3.30 6.94
C ASP A 41 -9.76 4.01 5.61
N SER A 42 -9.80 5.34 5.59
CA SER A 42 -9.97 6.16 4.36
C SER A 42 -8.64 6.51 3.68
N LYS A 43 -7.51 6.16 4.30
CA LYS A 43 -6.18 6.48 3.80
C LYS A 43 -5.52 5.27 3.15
N GLU A 44 -4.52 5.56 2.31
CA GLU A 44 -3.62 4.54 1.78
C GLU A 44 -2.95 3.79 2.94
N GLY A 45 -2.94 2.45 2.83
CA GLY A 45 -2.26 1.60 3.79
C GLY A 45 -0.74 1.76 3.78
N ARG A 46 -0.09 1.21 4.80
CA ARG A 46 1.37 1.15 4.87
C ARG A 46 1.85 -0.28 4.79
N ILE A 47 2.83 -0.52 3.92
CA ILE A 47 3.60 -1.76 3.89
C ILE A 47 5.01 -1.46 4.40
N THR A 48 5.43 -2.18 5.44
CA THR A 48 6.81 -2.11 5.96
C THR A 48 7.50 -3.44 5.72
N LEU A 49 8.63 -3.40 5.01
CA LEU A 49 9.48 -4.56 4.77
C LEU A 49 10.72 -4.48 5.65
N PHE A 50 10.94 -5.49 6.48
CA PHE A 50 12.20 -5.78 7.14
C PHE A 50 12.90 -6.84 6.32
N LEU A 51 14.11 -6.52 5.87
CA LEU A 51 14.92 -7.37 5.02
C LEU A 51 16.26 -7.60 5.72
N ASP A 52 16.82 -8.79 5.51
CA ASP A 52 18.12 -9.20 6.04
C ASP A 52 19.28 -8.41 5.41
N SER A 53 19.12 -7.95 4.17
CA SER A 53 20.14 -7.25 3.41
C SER A 53 19.59 -6.02 2.69
N VAL A 54 20.03 -4.84 3.14
CA VAL A 54 19.79 -3.54 2.49
C VAL A 54 21.15 -2.94 2.15
N HIS A 55 21.40 -2.67 0.86
CA HIS A 55 22.67 -2.11 0.41
C HIS A 55 22.49 -0.64 0.04
N SER A 56 23.21 0.25 0.72
CA SER A 56 23.20 1.70 0.41
C SER A 56 24.29 2.05 -0.59
N TYR A 57 24.04 3.03 -1.48
CA TYR A 57 25.04 3.52 -2.42
C TYR A 57 24.96 5.02 -2.71
N LYS A 58 26.14 5.61 -2.93
CA LYS A 58 26.41 6.96 -3.46
C LYS A 58 25.75 7.25 -4.82
N LYS A 59 24.66 8.02 -4.95
CA LYS A 59 24.25 8.50 -6.29
C LYS A 59 25.16 9.63 -6.78
N LYS A 60 25.16 9.86 -8.10
CA LYS A 60 25.96 10.93 -8.75
C LYS A 60 25.61 12.34 -8.27
N ASP A 61 24.36 12.56 -7.89
CA ASP A 61 23.85 13.82 -7.35
C ASP A 61 24.15 14.01 -5.85
N GLY A 62 24.87 13.07 -5.23
CA GLY A 62 25.21 13.09 -3.82
C GLY A 62 24.15 12.50 -2.89
N SER A 63 22.95 12.18 -3.39
CA SER A 63 21.89 11.52 -2.61
C SER A 63 22.20 10.04 -2.34
N MET A 64 21.54 9.46 -1.34
CA MET A 64 21.67 8.04 -1.02
C MET A 64 20.65 7.21 -1.80
N GLY A 65 21.11 6.18 -2.49
CA GLY A 65 20.27 5.13 -3.05
C GLY A 65 20.30 3.88 -2.17
N TYR A 66 19.27 3.05 -2.30
CA TYR A 66 19.17 1.78 -1.61
C TYR A 66 18.81 0.69 -2.62
N ILE A 67 19.50 -0.45 -2.55
CA ILE A 67 19.17 -1.67 -3.27
C ILE A 67 18.72 -2.69 -2.24
N VAL A 68 17.59 -3.33 -2.51
CA VAL A 68 17.00 -4.35 -1.67
C VAL A 68 16.68 -5.58 -2.49
N ASN A 69 16.95 -6.76 -1.92
CA ASN A 69 16.50 -8.02 -2.48
C ASN A 69 15.24 -8.44 -1.73
N ILE A 70 14.10 -8.46 -2.41
CA ILE A 70 12.85 -8.95 -1.83
C ILE A 70 12.75 -10.44 -2.15
N PRO A 71 12.79 -11.34 -1.15
CA PRO A 71 12.75 -12.75 -1.43
C PRO A 71 11.42 -13.18 -2.05
N ILE A 72 11.44 -13.97 -3.11
CA ILE A 72 10.21 -14.45 -3.77
C ILE A 72 9.31 -15.21 -2.79
N SER A 73 9.88 -15.90 -1.80
CA SER A 73 9.09 -16.61 -0.79
C SER A 73 8.19 -15.69 0.04
N ILE A 74 8.61 -14.45 0.35
CA ILE A 74 7.72 -13.53 1.09
C ILE A 74 6.55 -13.07 0.22
N LEU A 75 6.79 -12.91 -1.09
CA LEU A 75 5.73 -12.59 -2.06
C LEU A 75 4.76 -13.75 -2.22
N LYS A 76 5.28 -14.99 -2.27
CA LYS A 76 4.45 -16.19 -2.27
C LYS A 76 3.62 -16.31 -1.00
N GLU A 77 4.21 -16.10 0.17
CA GLU A 77 3.48 -16.16 1.44
C GLU A 77 2.39 -15.08 1.54
N PHE A 78 2.64 -13.89 1.01
CA PHE A 78 1.63 -12.84 0.87
C PHE A 78 0.50 -13.28 -0.06
N TYR A 79 0.82 -13.80 -1.24
CA TYR A 79 -0.17 -14.26 -2.20
C TYR A 79 -1.02 -15.40 -1.62
N ASP A 80 -0.40 -16.39 -1.02
CA ASP A 80 -1.10 -17.52 -0.39
C ASP A 80 -2.03 -17.01 0.74
N ALA A 81 -1.60 -15.99 1.51
CA ALA A 81 -2.45 -15.35 2.51
C ALA A 81 -3.67 -14.62 1.90
N MET A 82 -3.48 -13.91 0.79
CA MET A 82 -4.57 -13.25 0.06
C MET A 82 -5.60 -14.24 -0.51
N VAL A 83 -5.15 -15.41 -0.94
CA VAL A 83 -6.03 -16.44 -1.52
C VAL A 83 -6.80 -17.20 -0.43
N VAL A 84 -6.17 -17.45 0.73
CA VAL A 84 -6.74 -18.32 1.77
C VAL A 84 -7.54 -17.54 2.83
N ASN A 85 -7.28 -16.24 3.01
CA ASN A 85 -7.93 -15.42 4.04
C ASN A 85 -8.73 -14.27 3.41
N GLU A 86 -10.05 -14.49 3.27
CA GLU A 86 -10.97 -13.52 2.67
C GLU A 86 -11.01 -12.18 3.43
N SER A 87 -11.05 -12.18 4.77
CA SER A 87 -11.06 -10.95 5.55
C SER A 87 -9.77 -10.14 5.38
N PHE A 88 -8.62 -10.81 5.27
CA PHE A 88 -7.36 -10.15 4.98
C PHE A 88 -7.33 -9.60 3.56
N LYS A 89 -7.88 -10.34 2.58
CA LYS A 89 -8.04 -9.87 1.20
C LYS A 89 -8.89 -8.61 1.13
N GLU A 90 -10.07 -8.60 1.74
CA GLU A 90 -10.95 -7.43 1.78
C GLU A 90 -10.26 -6.21 2.40
N PHE A 91 -9.54 -6.44 3.51
CA PHE A 91 -8.74 -5.40 4.15
C PHE A 91 -7.65 -4.86 3.21
N PHE A 92 -6.89 -5.73 2.56
CA PHE A 92 -5.82 -5.32 1.64
C PHE A 92 -6.37 -4.59 0.41
N ASP A 93 -7.46 -5.09 -0.19
CA ASP A 93 -8.11 -4.48 -1.34
C ASP A 93 -8.62 -3.08 -1.02
N CYS A 94 -9.15 -2.87 0.19
CA CYS A 94 -9.55 -1.56 0.68
C CYS A 94 -8.36 -0.58 0.73
N LEU A 95 -7.24 -1.00 1.33
CA LEU A 95 -6.03 -0.18 1.39
C LEU A 95 -5.46 0.15 0.01
N TYR A 96 -5.45 -0.83 -0.89
CA TYR A 96 -5.00 -0.66 -2.27
C TYR A 96 -5.88 0.33 -3.04
N THR A 97 -7.21 0.18 -2.93
CA THR A 97 -8.18 1.07 -3.56
C THR A 97 -8.01 2.51 -3.08
N ASN A 98 -7.81 2.73 -1.78
CA ASN A 98 -7.55 4.07 -1.24
C ASN A 98 -6.27 4.69 -1.81
N GLY A 99 -5.19 3.90 -1.95
CA GLY A 99 -3.95 4.35 -2.60
C GLY A 99 -4.18 4.78 -4.04
N LYS A 100 -5.00 4.03 -4.78
CA LYS A 100 -5.37 4.39 -6.17
C LYS A 100 -6.23 5.64 -6.26
N ILE A 101 -7.19 5.81 -5.35
CA ILE A 101 -7.97 7.05 -5.24
C ILE A 101 -7.05 8.26 -5.01
N TRP A 102 -6.07 8.13 -4.09
CA TRP A 102 -5.10 9.20 -3.85
C TRP A 102 -4.27 9.51 -5.09
N GLU A 103 -3.82 8.49 -5.82
CA GLU A 103 -3.07 8.62 -7.06
C GLU A 103 -3.88 9.39 -8.13
N LEU A 104 -5.14 9.03 -8.33
CA LEU A 104 -6.05 9.75 -9.24
C LEU A 104 -6.27 11.21 -8.82
N LYS A 105 -6.50 11.48 -7.51
CA LYS A 105 -6.60 12.85 -6.98
C LYS A 105 -5.30 13.65 -7.22
N SER A 106 -4.14 13.00 -7.10
CA SER A 106 -2.83 13.61 -7.37
C SER A 106 -2.64 13.95 -8.85
N MET A 107 -3.05 13.06 -9.75
CA MET A 107 -3.05 13.32 -11.20
C MET A 107 -3.92 14.52 -11.57
N LEU A 108 -5.13 14.60 -11.02
CA LEU A 108 -6.04 15.74 -11.23
C LEU A 108 -5.40 17.06 -10.77
N LYS A 109 -4.81 17.08 -9.57
CA LYS A 109 -4.10 18.27 -9.04
C LYS A 109 -2.90 18.69 -9.89
N ARG A 110 -2.27 17.75 -10.60
CA ARG A 110 -1.16 18.00 -11.53
C ARG A 110 -1.63 18.41 -12.94
N GLY A 111 -2.94 18.53 -13.16
CA GLY A 111 -3.53 18.97 -14.42
C GLY A 111 -3.74 17.86 -15.46
N ALA A 112 -3.78 16.59 -15.04
CA ALA A 112 -4.18 15.51 -15.95
C ALA A 112 -5.63 15.72 -16.43
N SER A 113 -5.91 15.44 -17.71
CA SER A 113 -7.27 15.51 -18.23
C SER A 113 -8.14 14.39 -17.66
N GLU A 114 -9.45 14.64 -17.62
CA GLU A 114 -10.43 13.63 -17.22
C GLU A 114 -10.29 12.32 -18.04
N SER A 115 -10.07 12.43 -19.35
CA SER A 115 -9.86 11.28 -20.22
C SER A 115 -8.64 10.44 -19.82
N THR A 116 -7.53 11.07 -19.41
CA THR A 116 -6.34 10.37 -18.92
C THR A 116 -6.61 9.66 -17.60
N ILE A 117 -7.32 10.31 -16.68
CA ILE A 117 -7.69 9.74 -15.37
C ILE A 117 -8.59 8.51 -15.55
N ARG A 118 -9.62 8.59 -16.41
CA ARG A 118 -10.53 7.46 -16.69
C ARG A 118 -9.80 6.30 -17.36
N CYS A 119 -8.89 6.58 -18.30
CA CYS A 119 -8.09 5.54 -18.95
C CYS A 119 -7.21 4.80 -17.93
N TYR A 120 -6.49 5.55 -17.09
CA TYR A 120 -5.65 4.97 -16.04
C TYR A 120 -6.46 4.18 -15.00
N ALA A 121 -7.61 4.71 -14.57
CA ALA A 121 -8.48 4.01 -13.64
C ALA A 121 -9.02 2.68 -14.20
N LYS A 122 -9.31 2.63 -15.49
CA LYS A 122 -9.69 1.39 -16.20
C LYS A 122 -8.57 0.36 -16.21
N ASP A 123 -7.33 0.78 -16.46
CA ASP A 123 -6.15 -0.11 -16.40
C ASP A 123 -5.92 -0.67 -14.99
N LEU A 124 -6.34 0.07 -13.96
CA LEU A 124 -6.31 -0.35 -12.56
C LEU A 124 -7.54 -1.17 -12.13
N GLY A 125 -8.55 -1.33 -13.00
CA GLY A 125 -9.77 -2.07 -12.70
C GLY A 125 -10.72 -1.38 -11.71
N LEU A 126 -10.67 -0.05 -11.59
CA LEU A 126 -11.58 0.71 -10.73
C LEU A 126 -12.95 0.92 -11.39
N SER A 127 -14.02 0.98 -10.58
CA SER A 127 -15.36 1.28 -11.08
C SER A 127 -15.53 2.76 -11.43
N ASP A 128 -16.38 3.05 -12.42
CA ASP A 128 -16.69 4.42 -12.82
C ASP A 128 -17.22 5.26 -11.65
N ASP A 129 -18.00 4.68 -10.74
CA ASP A 129 -18.49 5.35 -9.52
C ASP A 129 -17.36 5.90 -8.63
N VAL A 130 -16.25 5.15 -8.49
CA VAL A 130 -15.09 5.59 -7.70
C VAL A 130 -14.37 6.72 -8.43
N VAL A 131 -14.26 6.63 -9.75
CA VAL A 131 -13.61 7.65 -10.59
C VAL A 131 -14.43 8.95 -10.58
N ASP A 132 -15.74 8.88 -10.66
CA ASP A 132 -16.64 10.03 -10.64
C ASP A 132 -16.57 10.76 -9.29
N LYS A 133 -16.47 10.04 -8.18
CA LYS A 133 -16.20 10.66 -6.86
C LYS A 133 -14.90 11.44 -6.82
N VAL A 134 -13.84 10.91 -7.45
CA VAL A 134 -12.55 11.60 -7.54
C VAL A 134 -12.64 12.86 -8.40
N LEU A 135 -13.27 12.76 -9.57
CA LEU A 135 -13.38 13.86 -10.53
C LEU A 135 -14.30 15.00 -10.06
N SER A 136 -15.36 14.66 -9.32
CA SER A 136 -16.31 15.64 -8.75
C SER A 136 -15.78 16.39 -7.51
N GLY A 137 -14.57 16.05 -7.04
CA GLY A 137 -13.98 16.67 -5.85
C GLY A 137 -14.55 16.16 -4.53
N GLY A 138 -15.21 14.99 -4.53
CA GLY A 138 -15.71 14.36 -3.30
C GLY A 138 -14.56 14.00 -2.36
N GLU A 139 -14.70 14.34 -1.08
CA GLU A 139 -13.76 13.97 0.00
C GLU A 139 -13.67 12.45 0.16
#